data_AF-A0A7V3HVY6-F1
#
_entry.id   AF-A0A7V3HVY6-F1
#
_cell.length_a   1.000
_cell.length_b   1.000
_cell.length_c   1.000
_cell.angle_alpha   90.00
_cell.angle_beta   90.00
_cell.angle_gamma   90.00
#
_symmetry.space_group_name_H-M   'P 1'
#
loop_
_entity.id
_entity.type
_entity.pdbx_description
1 polymer ?
#
loop_
_entity_poly.entity_id
_entity_poly.type
_entity_poly.pdbx_seq_one_letter_code
_entity_poly.pdbx_strand_id
1 'polypeptide(L)'
;MSRIDVVVRSARRRYRRLAAPEVPDALRRGAVLVDIRPQQQRYREGELPGALVVERNVLEWRCDPTSDARLPEAVGDDVEWVIVCSQGYTSSLAAAALLDIGLHRATDVVGGYRALADSGVLGRLPGGWAARADAGLARRWI
;
A
#
# COMPACT_ATOMS: atom_id res chain seq x y z
N MET A 1 -24.32 8.85 -10.28
CA MET A 1 -22.99 8.31 -9.91
C MET A 1 -21.95 8.99 -10.79
N SER A 2 -20.84 9.48 -10.23
CA SER A 2 -19.82 10.18 -11.03
C SER A 2 -19.01 9.19 -11.88
N ARG A 3 -18.31 9.69 -12.92
CA ARG A 3 -17.43 8.84 -13.74
C ARG A 3 -16.33 8.18 -12.91
N ILE A 4 -15.75 8.92 -11.96
CA ILE A 4 -14.70 8.37 -11.09
C ILE A 4 -15.24 7.29 -10.16
N ASP A 5 -16.48 7.40 -9.66
CA ASP A 5 -17.11 6.35 -8.86
C ASP A 5 -17.29 5.05 -9.66
N VAL A 6 -17.64 5.16 -10.95
CA VAL A 6 -17.73 4.00 -11.84
C VAL A 6 -16.37 3.35 -12.01
N VAL A 7 -15.32 4.12 -12.25
CA VAL A 7 -13.94 3.60 -12.40
C VAL A 7 -13.47 2.92 -11.11
N VAL A 8 -13.65 3.57 -9.95
CA VAL A 8 -13.31 2.98 -8.64
C VAL A 8 -14.08 1.68 -8.40
N ARG A 9 -15.39 1.67 -8.70
CA ARG A 9 -16.20 0.46 -8.57
C ARG A 9 -15.70 -0.67 -9.47
N SER A 10 -15.35 -0.37 -10.72
CA SER A 10 -14.81 -1.36 -11.66
C SER A 10 -13.46 -1.90 -11.20
N ALA A 11 -12.56 -1.03 -10.73
CA ALA A 11 -11.27 -1.43 -10.17
C ALA A 11 -11.44 -2.44 -9.01
N ARG A 12 -12.33 -2.13 -8.06
CA ARG A 12 -12.60 -2.97 -6.88
C ARG A 12 -13.20 -4.35 -7.19
N ARG A 13 -13.64 -4.60 -8.43
CA ARG A 13 -14.13 -5.93 -8.86
C ARG A 13 -13.00 -6.87 -9.30
N ARG A 14 -11.79 -6.35 -9.49
CA ARG A 14 -10.65 -7.09 -10.05
C ARG A 14 -9.85 -7.88 -8.99
N TYR A 15 -10.08 -7.60 -7.70
CA TYR A 15 -9.34 -8.19 -6.59
C TYR A 15 -10.15 -8.16 -5.29
N ARG A 16 -9.74 -8.96 -4.30
CA ARG A 16 -10.32 -8.95 -2.95
C ARG A 16 -9.63 -7.89 -2.09
N ARG A 17 -10.39 -6.89 -1.68
CA ARG A 17 -9.93 -5.84 -0.75
C ARG A 17 -9.85 -6.37 0.68
N LEU A 18 -8.93 -5.85 1.48
CA LEU A 18 -8.79 -6.19 2.90
C LEU A 18 -9.64 -5.27 3.78
N ALA A 19 -10.39 -5.83 4.72
CA ALA A 19 -10.91 -5.07 5.84
C ALA A 19 -9.75 -4.71 6.80
N ALA A 20 -9.88 -3.59 7.51
CA ALA A 20 -8.86 -3.13 8.45
C ALA A 20 -8.37 -4.21 9.45
N PRO A 21 -9.25 -5.03 10.07
CA PRO A 21 -8.82 -6.08 10.98
C PRO A 21 -7.98 -7.20 10.35
N GLU A 22 -8.00 -7.35 9.02
CA GLU A 22 -7.26 -8.40 8.29
C GLU A 22 -5.82 -7.99 7.96
N VAL A 23 -5.47 -6.70 8.11
CA VAL A 23 -4.13 -6.20 7.75
C VAL A 23 -3.01 -6.81 8.61
N PRO A 24 -3.15 -6.96 9.94
CA PRO A 24 -2.13 -7.65 10.73
C PRO A 24 -1.84 -9.08 10.24
N ASP A 25 -2.88 -9.81 9.85
CA ASP A 25 -2.79 -11.17 9.31
C ASP A 25 -2.11 -11.17 7.95
N ALA A 26 -2.29 -10.11 7.15
CA ALA A 26 -1.58 -9.88 5.90
C ALA A 26 -0.08 -9.71 6.10
N LEU A 27 0.30 -8.87 7.04
CA LEU A 27 1.70 -8.68 7.38
C LEU A 27 2.35 -9.96 7.90
N ARG A 28 1.64 -10.74 8.72
CA ARG A 28 2.14 -12.03 9.24
C ARG A 28 2.41 -13.07 8.15
N ARG A 29 1.65 -13.07 7.06
CA ARG A 29 1.88 -13.96 5.90
C ARG A 29 2.86 -13.40 4.86
N GLY A 30 3.48 -12.24 5.13
CA GLY A 30 4.51 -11.65 4.28
C GLY A 30 4.02 -10.59 3.29
N ALA A 31 2.81 -10.05 3.45
CA ALA A 31 2.36 -8.92 2.62
C ALA A 31 3.16 -7.65 2.92
N VAL A 32 3.34 -6.81 1.90
CA VAL A 32 4.06 -5.53 1.99
C VAL A 32 3.04 -4.40 2.03
N LEU A 33 2.97 -3.70 3.16
CA LEU A 33 2.09 -2.56 3.34
C LEU A 33 2.73 -1.30 2.75
N VAL A 34 2.00 -0.58 1.91
CA VAL A 34 2.48 0.62 1.22
C VAL A 34 1.57 1.81 1.48
N ASP A 35 2.11 2.87 2.08
CA ASP A 35 1.40 4.13 2.27
C ASP A 35 1.67 5.07 1.09
N ILE A 36 0.63 5.31 0.29
CA ILE A 36 0.70 6.17 -0.90
C ILE A 36 0.22 7.60 -0.64
N ARG A 37 -0.03 7.96 0.62
CA ARG A 37 -0.46 9.31 0.99
C ARG A 37 0.68 10.32 0.81
N PRO A 38 0.39 11.50 0.24
CA PRO A 38 1.36 12.58 0.21
C PRO A 38 1.87 12.92 1.61
N GLN A 39 3.13 13.34 1.72
CA GLN A 39 3.74 13.70 3.01
C GLN A 39 2.84 14.61 3.87
N GLN A 40 2.24 15.64 3.27
CA GLN A 40 1.38 16.58 3.99
C GLN A 40 0.13 15.94 4.60
N GLN A 41 -0.39 14.88 3.97
CA GLN A 41 -1.52 14.14 4.51
C GLN A 41 -1.09 13.24 5.67
N ARG A 42 0.06 12.58 5.56
CA ARG A 42 0.65 11.78 6.65
C ARG A 42 0.97 12.65 7.87
N TYR A 43 1.47 13.87 7.66
CA TYR A 43 1.70 14.83 8.75
C TYR A 43 0.42 15.15 9.54
N ARG A 44 -0.73 15.23 8.87
CA ARG A 44 -2.03 15.55 9.51
C ARG A 44 -2.71 14.34 10.13
N GLU A 45 -2.65 13.20 9.45
CA GLU A 45 -3.40 12.01 9.83
C GLU A 45 -2.61 11.06 10.74
N GLY A 46 -1.28 11.14 10.70
CA GLY A 46 -0.36 10.23 11.38
C GLY A 46 0.28 9.21 10.42
N GLU A 47 1.37 8.62 10.89
CA GLU A 47 2.11 7.59 10.17
C GLU A 47 1.37 6.25 10.18
N LEU A 48 1.60 5.44 9.14
CA LEU A 48 1.12 4.06 9.09
C LEU A 48 2.27 3.11 9.52
N PRO A 49 2.23 2.53 10.73
CA PRO A 49 3.32 1.68 11.21
C PRO A 49 3.52 0.47 10.31
N GLY A 50 4.79 0.11 10.08
CA GLY A 50 5.16 -1.03 9.26
C GLY A 50 5.01 -0.83 7.75
N ALA A 51 4.55 0.34 7.28
CA ALA A 51 4.40 0.60 5.85
C ALA A 51 5.67 1.17 5.21
N LEU A 52 5.92 0.76 3.97
CA LEU A 52 6.79 1.49 3.06
C LEU A 52 6.04 2.74 2.60
N VAL A 53 6.68 3.89 2.68
CA VAL A 53 6.10 5.12 2.13
C VAL A 53 6.51 5.21 0.67
N VAL A 54 5.54 5.21 -0.24
CA VAL A 54 5.77 5.35 -1.68
C VAL A 54 4.65 6.21 -2.22
N GLU A 55 4.90 7.49 -2.52
CA GLU A 55 3.84 8.33 -3.05
C GLU A 55 3.30 7.79 -4.39
N ARG A 56 2.01 8.07 -4.65
CA ARG A 56 1.27 7.45 -5.76
C ARG A 56 1.95 7.61 -7.13
N ASN A 57 2.69 8.70 -7.33
CA ASN A 57 3.29 9.10 -8.59
C ASN A 57 4.40 8.17 -9.08
N VAL A 58 5.04 7.40 -8.19
CA VAL A 58 6.17 6.51 -8.55
C VAL A 58 5.87 5.03 -8.26
N LEU A 59 4.66 4.72 -7.81
CA LEU A 59 4.31 3.41 -7.27
C LEU A 59 4.61 2.24 -8.21
N GLU A 60 4.21 2.35 -9.48
CA GLU A 60 4.38 1.29 -10.48
C GLU A 60 5.85 0.92 -10.64
N TRP A 61 6.74 1.91 -10.82
CA TRP A 61 8.18 1.70 -10.94
C TRP A 61 8.81 1.13 -9.67
N ARG A 62 8.30 1.52 -8.48
CA ARG A 62 8.82 1.01 -7.20
C ARG A 62 8.38 -0.43 -6.93
N CYS A 63 7.22 -0.86 -7.42
CA CYS A 63 6.67 -2.21 -7.18
C CYS A 63 6.99 -3.24 -8.27
N ASP A 64 7.33 -2.80 -9.49
CA ASP A 64 7.66 -3.69 -10.61
C ASP A 64 9.04 -4.36 -10.41
N PRO A 65 9.11 -5.71 -10.30
CA PRO A 65 10.37 -6.43 -10.10
C PRO A 65 11.34 -6.32 -11.30
N THR A 66 10.84 -5.93 -12.48
CA THR A 66 11.64 -5.71 -13.68
C THR A 66 12.18 -4.28 -13.80
N SER A 67 11.72 -3.36 -12.94
CA SER A 67 12.15 -1.97 -12.96
C SER A 67 13.54 -1.77 -12.35
N ASP A 68 14.33 -0.88 -12.94
CA ASP A 68 15.61 -0.41 -12.38
C ASP A 68 15.41 0.42 -11.10
N ALA A 69 14.23 1.03 -10.92
CA ALA A 69 13.90 1.85 -9.76
C ALA A 69 13.15 1.07 -8.66
N ARG A 70 13.07 -0.26 -8.79
CA ARG A 70 12.30 -1.10 -7.88
C ARG A 70 12.78 -1.02 -6.44
N LEU A 71 11.85 -1.25 -5.53
CA LEU A 71 12.16 -1.48 -4.13
C LEU A 71 12.80 -2.85 -3.92
N PRO A 72 13.61 -3.03 -2.85
CA PRO A 72 14.15 -4.34 -2.49
C PRO A 72 13.08 -5.43 -2.30
N GLU A 73 11.87 -5.04 -1.87
CA GLU A 73 10.74 -5.94 -1.66
C GLU A 73 10.09 -6.42 -2.96
N ALA A 74 10.34 -5.75 -4.09
CA ALA A 74 9.86 -6.15 -5.41
C ALA A 74 10.68 -7.32 -5.97
N VAL A 75 10.60 -8.47 -5.31
CA VAL A 75 11.37 -9.68 -5.63
C VAL A 75 10.72 -10.57 -6.69
N GLY A 76 9.46 -10.30 -7.06
CA GLY A 76 8.73 -11.03 -8.08
C GLY A 76 7.23 -10.69 -8.09
N ASP A 77 6.49 -11.30 -9.00
CA ASP A 77 5.07 -10.99 -9.24
C ASP A 77 4.15 -11.47 -8.11
N ASP A 78 4.63 -12.40 -7.27
CA ASP A 78 3.91 -13.01 -6.14
C ASP A 78 3.93 -12.16 -4.86
N VAL A 79 4.50 -10.95 -4.90
CA VAL A 79 4.50 -10.04 -3.75
C VAL A 79 3.08 -9.50 -3.51
N GLU A 80 2.55 -9.71 -2.30
CA GLU A 80 1.25 -9.17 -1.89
C GLU A 80 1.40 -7.70 -1.47
N TRP A 81 1.27 -6.80 -2.44
CA TRP A 81 1.27 -5.35 -2.20
C TRP A 81 -0.09 -4.89 -1.63
N VAL A 82 -0.11 -4.42 -0.38
CA VAL A 82 -1.30 -3.87 0.28
C VAL A 82 -1.21 -2.34 0.26
N ILE A 83 -1.91 -1.72 -0.68
CA ILE A 83 -1.83 -0.28 -0.92
C ILE A 83 -2.82 0.47 -0.02
N VAL A 84 -2.34 1.51 0.67
CA VAL A 84 -3.14 2.33 1.57
C VAL A 84 -3.06 3.80 1.17
N CYS A 85 -4.22 4.39 0.91
CA CYS A 85 -4.40 5.84 0.93
C CYS A 85 -5.28 6.23 2.12
N SER A 86 -5.64 7.51 2.25
CA SER A 86 -6.42 7.98 3.41
C SER A 86 -7.78 7.28 3.58
N GLN A 87 -8.56 7.15 2.51
CA GLN A 87 -9.97 6.68 2.57
C GLN A 87 -10.26 5.44 1.71
N GLY A 88 -9.24 4.85 1.07
CA GLY A 88 -9.43 3.64 0.26
C GLY A 88 -10.04 3.89 -1.13
N TYR A 89 -9.91 5.10 -1.70
CA TYR A 89 -10.33 5.41 -3.08
C TYR A 89 -9.15 5.33 -4.04
N THR A 90 -8.15 6.20 -3.86
CA THR A 90 -6.93 6.24 -4.69
C THR A 90 -6.16 4.92 -4.63
N SER A 91 -6.11 4.26 -3.46
CA SER A 91 -5.47 2.95 -3.33
C SER A 91 -6.16 1.89 -4.16
N SER A 92 -7.48 1.98 -4.38
CA SER A 92 -8.17 1.01 -5.21
C SER A 92 -7.76 1.12 -6.68
N LEU A 93 -7.52 2.35 -7.15
CA LEU A 93 -7.02 2.60 -8.50
C LEU A 93 -5.55 2.21 -8.64
N ALA A 94 -4.77 2.46 -7.58
CA ALA A 94 -3.37 2.08 -7.52
C ALA A 94 -3.18 0.56 -7.57
N ALA A 95 -3.92 -0.20 -6.76
CA ALA A 95 -3.90 -1.66 -6.80
C ALA A 95 -4.29 -2.19 -8.20
N ALA A 96 -5.30 -1.60 -8.85
CA ALA A 96 -5.67 -1.98 -10.21
C ALA A 96 -4.55 -1.70 -11.24
N ALA A 97 -3.83 -0.58 -11.12
CA ALA A 97 -2.68 -0.28 -11.97
C ALA A 97 -1.52 -1.27 -11.76
N LEU A 98 -1.30 -1.72 -10.53
CA LEU A 98 -0.32 -2.79 -10.26
C LEU A 98 -0.74 -4.14 -10.87
N LEU A 99 -2.05 -4.46 -10.87
CA LEU A 99 -2.55 -5.63 -11.59
C LEU A 99 -2.32 -5.52 -13.11
N ASP A 100 -2.44 -4.32 -13.69
CA ASP A 100 -2.26 -4.09 -15.12
C ASP A 100 -0.82 -4.38 -15.59
N ILE A 101 0.17 -4.33 -14.68
CA ILE A 101 1.57 -4.66 -14.95
C ILE A 101 1.98 -6.07 -14.46
N GLY A 102 1.02 -6.91 -14.08
CA GLY A 102 1.27 -8.32 -13.74
C GLY A 102 1.42 -8.65 -12.25
N LEU A 103 1.40 -7.65 -11.36
CA LEU A 103 1.50 -7.84 -9.91
C LEU A 103 0.18 -8.34 -9.32
N HIS A 104 -0.14 -9.60 -9.61
CA HIS A 104 -1.46 -10.19 -9.47
C HIS A 104 -1.98 -10.30 -8.03
N ARG A 105 -1.12 -10.12 -7.02
CA ARG A 105 -1.51 -10.09 -5.59
C ARG A 105 -1.70 -8.67 -5.02
N ALA A 106 -1.64 -7.64 -5.86
CA ALA A 106 -1.90 -6.28 -5.42
C ALA A 106 -3.36 -6.10 -4.92
N THR A 107 -3.50 -5.46 -3.77
CA THR A 107 -4.79 -5.18 -3.13
C THR A 107 -4.75 -3.85 -2.39
N ASP A 108 -5.89 -3.46 -1.80
CA ASP A 108 -6.00 -2.27 -0.97
C ASP A 108 -6.85 -2.52 0.29
N VAL A 109 -6.85 -1.53 1.19
CA VAL A 109 -7.64 -1.57 2.43
C VAL A 109 -8.95 -0.82 2.27
N VAL A 110 -10.06 -1.48 2.61
CA VAL A 110 -11.39 -0.87 2.68
C VAL A 110 -11.36 0.27 3.70
N GLY A 111 -11.64 1.50 3.23
CA GLY A 111 -11.64 2.71 4.07
C GLY A 111 -10.25 3.29 4.36
N GLY A 112 -9.18 2.68 3.83
CA GLY A 112 -7.81 3.21 3.90
C GLY A 112 -7.27 3.37 5.31
N TYR A 113 -6.37 4.33 5.49
CA TYR A 113 -5.76 4.67 6.78
C TYR A 113 -6.81 5.00 7.85
N ARG A 114 -7.87 5.74 7.50
CA ARG A 114 -8.90 6.12 8.46
C ARG A 114 -9.57 4.90 9.08
N ALA A 115 -9.91 3.89 8.28
CA ALA A 115 -10.47 2.65 8.82
C ALA A 115 -9.47 1.89 9.73
N LEU A 116 -8.17 1.94 9.44
CA LEU A 116 -7.14 1.34 10.30
C LEU A 116 -7.04 2.08 11.65
N ALA A 117 -7.10 3.41 11.62
CA ALA A 117 -7.09 4.26 12.81
C ALA A 117 -8.36 4.04 13.65
N ASP A 118 -9.54 4.13 13.02
CA ASP A 118 -10.85 4.02 13.68
C ASP A 118 -11.08 2.64 14.31
N SER A 119 -10.48 1.59 13.74
CA SER A 119 -10.56 0.23 14.28
C SER A 119 -9.50 -0.09 15.34
N GLY A 120 -8.59 0.84 15.64
CA GLY A 120 -7.46 0.62 16.57
C GLY A 120 -6.41 -0.36 16.05
N VAL A 121 -6.46 -0.77 14.77
CA VAL A 121 -5.52 -1.73 14.17
C VAL A 121 -4.08 -1.21 14.18
N LEU A 122 -3.88 0.11 14.09
CA LEU A 122 -2.54 0.71 14.04
C LEU A 122 -1.63 0.25 15.19
N GLY A 123 -2.18 0.08 16.40
CA GLY A 123 -1.41 -0.40 17.57
C GLY A 123 -0.99 -1.87 17.51
N ARG A 124 -1.50 -2.64 16.54
CA ARG A 124 -1.14 -4.04 16.27
C ARG A 124 -0.19 -4.20 15.10
N LEU A 125 0.08 -3.12 14.36
CA LEU A 125 1.03 -3.13 13.27
C LEU A 125 2.46 -3.01 13.82
N PRO A 126 3.46 -3.64 13.18
CA PRO A 126 4.84 -3.52 13.63
C PRO A 126 5.29 -2.05 13.61
N GLY A 127 6.19 -1.70 14.53
CA GLY A 127 6.81 -0.37 14.57
C GLY A 127 7.48 0.00 13.23
N GLY A 128 7.73 1.30 13.04
CA GLY A 128 8.14 1.88 11.76
C GLY A 128 9.24 1.12 11.03
N TRP A 129 9.14 1.10 9.69
CA TRP A 129 10.08 0.46 8.77
C TRP A 129 11.56 0.83 9.01
N ALA A 130 11.83 2.00 9.61
CA ALA A 130 13.16 2.43 10.01
C ALA A 130 13.92 1.38 10.86
N ALA A 131 13.23 0.63 11.71
CA ALA A 131 13.85 -0.41 12.54
C ALA A 131 14.30 -1.65 11.73
N ARG A 132 13.81 -1.84 10.51
CA ARG A 132 14.24 -2.91 9.57
C ARG A 132 15.28 -2.42 8.57
N ALA A 133 15.24 -1.14 8.18
CA ALA A 133 16.17 -0.53 7.23
C ALA A 133 17.60 -0.38 7.78
N ASP A 134 17.79 -0.38 9.11
CA ASP A 134 19.14 -0.41 9.73
C ASP A 134 19.90 -1.72 9.46
N ALA A 135 19.24 -2.76 8.93
CA ALA A 135 19.88 -4.00 8.48
C ALA A 135 20.31 -3.98 7.00
N GLY A 136 20.02 -2.92 6.23
CA GLY A 136 20.41 -2.90 4.82
C GLY A 136 19.90 -1.68 4.05
N LEU A 137 20.84 -0.78 3.74
CA LEU A 137 20.79 0.24 2.70
C LEU A 137 19.78 1.38 2.91
N ALA A 138 20.19 2.31 3.78
CA ALA A 138 19.69 3.66 3.74
C ALA A 138 20.00 4.34 2.38
N ARG A 139 19.04 5.18 1.94
CA ARG A 139 19.18 6.33 1.01
C ARG A 139 18.99 6.04 -0.48
N ARG A 140 17.76 6.26 -0.96
CA ARG A 140 17.48 7.04 -2.19
C ARG A 140 15.99 7.41 -2.28
N TRP A 141 15.67 8.60 -1.81
CA TRP A 141 14.44 9.31 -2.17
C TRP A 141 14.76 10.24 -3.33
N ILE A 142 14.18 9.96 -4.50
CA ILE A 142 13.35 10.82 -5.36
C ILE A 142 12.40 9.87 -6.10
#